data_AF-A0A669DWN8-F1
#
_entry.id   AF-A0A669DWN8-F1
#
_cell.length_a   1.000
_cell.length_b   1.000
_cell.length_c   1.000
_cell.angle_alpha   90.00
_cell.angle_beta   90.00
_cell.angle_gamma   90.00
#
_symmetry.space_group_name_H-M   'P 1'
#
loop_
_entity.id
_entity.type
_entity.pdbx_description
1 polymer ?
#
loop_
_entity_poly.entity_id
_entity_poly.type
_entity_poly.pdbx_seq_one_letter_code
_entity_poly.pdbx_strand_id
1 'polypeptide(L)' 'LCHTCNTTDRNAICVNCIKKCHQGHDVEFIRHDRFFCDCGAGTLSNPCTLAGEPTHDTDTLYDSAPPIESNTLQHN' A
#
# COMPACT_ATOMS: atom_id res chain seq x y z
N LEU A 1 10.95 10.96 0.62
CA LEU A 1 12.17 10.17 0.35
C LEU A 1 12.99 10.03 1.62
N CYS A 2 13.82 8.99 1.67
CA CYS A 2 14.81 8.71 2.70
C CYS A 2 16.15 8.37 2.02
N HIS A 3 17.07 9.34 1.96
CA HIS A 3 18.37 9.20 1.29
C HIS A 3 19.27 8.17 1.98
N THR A 4 19.19 8.06 3.31
CA THR A 4 19.92 7.02 4.07
C THR A 4 19.56 5.59 3.65
N CYS A 5 18.33 5.38 3.16
CA CYS A 5 17.85 4.08 2.68
C CYS A 5 17.91 3.96 1.14
N ASN A 6 18.57 4.90 0.45
CA ASN A 6 18.67 4.95 -1.02
C ASN A 6 17.31 4.91 -1.74
N THR A 7 16.26 5.46 -1.13
CA THR A 7 14.97 5.54 -1.82
C THR A 7 15.03 6.58 -2.93
N THR A 8 14.38 6.30 -4.05
CA THR A 8 14.28 7.22 -5.20
C THR A 8 12.85 7.75 -5.36
N ASP A 9 12.59 8.60 -6.34
CA ASP A 9 11.23 9.09 -6.69
C ASP A 9 10.23 7.98 -7.04
N ARG A 10 10.71 6.75 -7.24
CA ARG A 10 9.87 5.56 -7.42
C ARG A 10 9.35 4.96 -6.12
N ASN A 11 9.92 5.36 -4.98
CA ASN A 11 9.53 4.88 -3.66
C ASN A 11 8.79 5.98 -2.89
N ALA A 12 7.75 5.58 -2.17
CA ALA A 12 7.01 6.45 -1.28
C ALA A 12 6.92 5.85 0.11
N ILE A 13 7.26 6.64 1.14
CA ILE A 13 7.19 6.22 2.54
C ILE A 13 6.14 7.10 3.23
N CYS A 14 5.16 6.48 3.89
CA CYS A 14 4.14 7.24 4.61
C CYS A 14 4.75 7.98 5.82
N VAL A 15 4.07 9.05 6.25
CA VAL A 15 4.56 9.89 7.36
C VAL A 15 4.80 9.13 8.66
N ASN A 16 4.04 8.05 8.91
CA ASN A 16 4.21 7.24 10.12
C ASN A 16 5.50 6.40 10.06
N CYS A 17 5.81 5.81 8.90
CA CYS A 17 7.06 5.07 8.71
C CYS A 17 8.27 6.01 8.77
N ILE A 18 8.18 7.24 8.24
CA ILE A 18 9.25 8.24 8.39
C ILE A 18 9.54 8.54 9.87
N LYS A 19 8.49 8.74 10.67
CA LYS A 19 8.63 9.07 12.10
C LYS A 19 9.11 7.91 12.97
N LYS A 20 8.91 6.65 12.54
CA LYS A 20 9.18 5.45 13.35
C LYS A 20 10.31 4.59 12.80
N CYS A 21 10.20 4.16 11.55
CA CYS A 21 11.16 3.25 10.91
C CYS A 21 12.38 3.98 10.33
N HIS A 22 12.22 5.24 9.95
CA HIS A 22 13.29 6.09 9.39
C HIS A 22 13.62 7.29 10.29
N GLN A 23 13.39 7.14 11.60
CA GLN A 23 13.74 8.17 12.57
C GLN A 23 15.26 8.39 12.58
N GLY A 24 15.70 9.65 12.42
CA GLY A 24 17.12 9.99 12.40
C GLY A 24 17.82 9.77 11.06
N HIS A 25 17.07 9.40 10.02
CA HIS A 25 17.59 9.38 8.65
C HIS A 25 17.49 10.74 7.97
N ASP A 26 18.27 10.89 6.90
CA ASP A 26 18.15 12.01 5.98
C ASP A 26 16.92 11.81 5.08
N VAL A 27 15.92 12.68 5.24
CA VAL A 27 14.59 12.54 4.61
C VAL A 27 14.12 13.84 3.97
N GLU A 28 13.45 13.70 2.84
CA GLU A 28 12.83 14.81 2.09
C GLU A 28 11.31 14.57 1.98
N PHE A 29 10.51 15.60 2.25
CA PHE A 29 9.06 15.52 2.09
C PHE A 29 8.63 15.83 0.65
N ILE A 30 8.05 14.83 -0.01
CA ILE A 30 7.49 14.96 -1.35
C ILE A 30 6.00 14.66 -1.27
N ARG A 31 5.20 15.43 -2.01
CA ARG A 31 3.75 15.26 -2.07
C ARG A 31 3.40 14.19 -3.12
N HIS A 32 2.80 13.10 -2.66
CA HIS A 32 2.08 12.11 -3.48
C HIS A 32 0.61 12.10 -3.05
N ASP A 33 -0.31 11.95 -4.01
CA ASP A 33 -1.76 11.92 -3.71
C ASP A 33 -2.18 10.54 -3.17
N ARG A 34 -2.12 9.51 -4.01
CA ARG A 34 -2.32 8.10 -3.61
C ARG A 34 -1.06 7.31 -3.90
N PHE A 35 -0.56 6.59 -2.90
CA PHE A 35 0.66 5.80 -3.01
C PHE A 35 0.62 4.61 -2.05
N PHE A 36 1.40 3.57 -2.38
CA PHE A 36 1.69 2.48 -1.46
C PHE A 36 2.96 2.81 -0.67
N CYS A 37 2.98 2.45 0.61
CA CYS A 37 4.16 2.65 1.45
C CYS A 37 5.17 1.52 1.22
N ASP A 38 6.29 1.81 0.57
CA ASP A 38 7.38 0.84 0.33
C ASP A 38 7.95 0.24 1.61
N CYS A 39 8.04 1.04 2.68
CA CYS A 39 8.44 0.54 3.99
C CYS A 39 7.46 -0.55 4.46
N GLY A 40 6.15 -0.29 4.43
CA GLY A 40 5.13 -1.24 4.84
C GLY A 40 5.04 -2.49 3.95
N ALA A 41 5.37 -2.36 2.66
CA ALA A 41 5.45 -3.47 1.73
C ALA A 41 6.72 -4.33 1.91
N GLY A 42 7.66 -3.92 2.77
CA GLY A 42 8.91 -4.64 2.98
C GLY A 42 9.87 -4.58 1.79
N THR A 43 9.74 -3.60 0.90
CA THR A 43 10.60 -3.44 -0.29
C THR A 43 11.88 -2.65 0.01
N LEU A 44 12.05 -2.16 1.24
CA LEU A 44 13.21 -1.39 1.69
C LEU A 44 14.15 -2.24 2.57
N SER A 45 15.39 -1.77 2.72
CA SER A 45 16.42 -2.47 3.50
C SER A 45 16.10 -2.62 4.98
N ASN A 46 15.31 -1.71 5.54
CA ASN A 46 14.97 -1.72 6.96
C ASN A 46 13.56 -2.32 7.15
N PRO A 47 13.40 -3.28 8.07
CA PRO A 47 12.10 -3.89 8.33
C PRO A 47 11.14 -2.85 8.91
N CYS A 48 9.91 -2.83 8.40
CA CYS A 48 8.86 -2.00 8.96
C CYS A 48 8.38 -2.56 10.29
N THR A 49 8.24 -1.69 11.28
CA THR A 49 7.70 -2.04 12.61
C THR A 49 6.22 -1.69 12.76
N LEU A 50 5.62 -1.11 11.72
CA LEU A 50 4.22 -0.66 11.70
C LEU A 50 3.31 -1.53 10.83
N ALA A 51 3.88 -2.26 9.87
CA ALA A 51 3.13 -3.30 9.16
C ALA A 51 2.93 -4.46 10.15
N GLY A 52 1.68 -4.85 10.37
CA GLY A 52 1.36 -6.04 11.15
C GLY A 52 1.77 -7.33 10.42
N GLU A 53 1.31 -8.48 10.90
CA GLU A 53 1.43 -9.74 10.16
C GLU A 53 0.98 -9.52 8.69
N PRO A 54 1.72 -10.03 7.69
CA PRO A 54 1.30 -9.94 6.31
C PRO A 54 -0.09 -10.55 6.21
N THR A 55 -1.10 -9.72 5.93
CA THR A 55 -2.40 -10.25 5.53
C THR A 55 -2.13 -10.94 4.22
N HIS A 56 -2.06 -12.28 4.26
CA HIS A 56 -1.87 -13.10 3.09
C HIS A 56 -2.91 -12.65 2.06
N ASP A 57 -2.47 -12.07 0.94
CA ASP A 57 -3.35 -11.52 -0.07
C ASP A 57 -4.28 -12.63 -0.56
N THR A 58 -5.52 -12.67 -0.05
CA THR A 58 -6.56 -13.60 -0.49
C THR A 58 -7.22 -13.10 -1.78
N ASP A 59 -6.64 -12.09 -2.44
CA ASP A 59 -7.21 -11.38 -3.59
C ASP A 59 -7.17 -12.21 -4.91
N THR A 60 -6.79 -13.49 -4.83
CA THR A 60 -6.90 -14.44 -5.95
C THR A 60 -8.23 -15.20 -5.98
N LEU A 61 -9.15 -14.96 -5.03
CA LEU A 61 -10.46 -15.62 -4.97
C LEU A 61 -11.61 -14.61 -4.90
N TYR A 62 -11.69 -13.69 -5.87
CA TYR A 62 -12.99 -13.21 -6.31
C TYR A 62 -13.56 -14.25 -7.28
N ASP A 63 -14.18 -15.29 -6.70
CA ASP A 63 -15.01 -16.23 -7.44
C ASP A 63 -16.04 -15.39 -8.19
N SER A 64 -15.91 -15.37 -9.52
CA SER A 64 -16.75 -14.58 -10.40
C SER A 64 -18.14 -15.19 -10.38
N ALA A 65 -18.94 -14.84 -9.38
CA ALA A 65 -20.34 -15.21 -9.35
C ALA A 65 -20.96 -14.74 -10.68
N PRO A 66 -21.54 -15.66 -11.47
CA PRO A 66 -22.13 -15.28 -12.75
C PRO A 66 -23.23 -14.24 -12.51
N PRO A 67 -23.39 -13.24 -13.40
CA PRO A 67 -24.39 -12.20 -13.21
C PRO A 67 -25.77 -12.84 -13.11
N ILE A 68 -26.51 -12.48 -12.04
CA ILE A 68 -27.88 -12.93 -11.84
C ILE A 68 -28.76 -12.15 -12.83
N GLU A 69 -29.41 -12.86 -13.74
CA GLU A 69 -30.37 -12.28 -14.67
C GLU A 69 -31.56 -11.70 -13.90
N SER A 70 -31.76 -10.38 -14.04
CA SER A 70 -32.92 -9.68 -13.49
C SER A 70 -34.06 -9.75 -14.50
N ASN A 71 -35.05 -10.61 -14.25
CA ASN A 71 -36.29 -10.61 -15.03
C ASN A 71 -37.13 -9.36 -14.68
N THR A 72 -37.10 -8.36 -15.55
CA THR A 72 -38.03 -7.23 -15.49
C THR A 72 -39.41 -7.68 -16.00
N LEU A 73 -40.38 -7.79 -15.10
CA LEU A 73 -41.78 -8.00 -15.47
C LEU A 73 -42.31 -6.74 -16.20
N GLN A 74 -42.61 -6.88 -17.49
CA GLN A 74 -43.37 -5.88 -18.25
C GLN A 74 -44.78 -5.79 -17.68
N HIS A 75 -45.15 -4.61 -17.17
CA HIS A 75 -46.54 -4.28 -16.90
C HIS A 75 -47.21 -3.83 -18.21
N ASN A 76 -48.37 -4.42 -18.49
CA ASN A 76 -49.20 -4.23 -19.68
C ASN A 76 -49.64 -2.78 -19.90
#